data_AF-A0A2M7YCG2-F1
#
_entry.id   AF-A0A2M7YCG2-F1
#
_cell.length_a   1.000
_cell.length_b   1.000
_cell.length_c   1.000
_cell.angle_alpha   90.00
_cell.angle_beta   90.00
_cell.angle_gamma   90.00
#
_symmetry.space_group_name_H-M   'P 1'
#
loop_
_entity.id
_entity.type
_entity.pdbx_description
1 polymer ?
#
loop_
_entity_poly.entity_id
_entity_poly.type
_entity_poly.pdbx_seq_one_letter_code
_entity_poly.pdbx_strand_id
1 'polypeptide(L)' 'IEVLKRLRARVVIPMHWFGPANLDRFLAGMADEFAIRRVGAAEMALSAATLPDRPTVMVLDGR' A
#
# COMPACT_ATOMS: atom_id res chain seq x y z
N ILE A 1 4.10 11.75 -1.51
CA ILE A 1 4.06 10.49 -2.28
C ILE A 1 5.38 10.27 -3.02
N GLU A 2 5.95 11.30 -3.66
CA GLU A 2 7.25 11.27 -4.37
C GLU A 2 8.40 10.47 -3.72
N VAL A 3 8.58 10.54 -2.39
CA VAL A 3 9.63 9.76 -1.70
C VAL A 3 9.41 8.25 -1.84
N LEU A 4 8.15 7.80 -1.74
CA LEU A 4 7.81 6.38 -1.88
C LEU A 4 7.98 5.89 -3.32
N LYS A 5 7.74 6.76 -4.31
CA LYS A 5 7.96 6.46 -5.74
C LYS A 5 9.45 6.32 -6.09
N ARG A 6 10.30 7.11 -5.43
CA ARG A 6 11.77 6.99 -5.58
C ARG A 6 12.36 5.76 -4.90
N LEU A 7 11.71 5.28 -3.85
CA LEU A 7 12.10 4.05 -3.17
C LEU A 7 11.61 2.86 -4.01
N ARG A 8 12.52 1.93 -4.35
CA ARG A 8 12.18 0.68 -5.04
C ARG A 8 11.49 -0.33 -4.11
N ALA A 9 10.53 0.13 -3.31
CA ALA A 9 9.81 -0.70 -2.37
C ALA A 9 8.92 -1.71 -3.11
N ARG A 10 9.00 -2.98 -2.73
CA ARG A 10 8.10 -4.03 -3.23
C ARG A 10 6.70 -3.93 -2.62
N VAL A 11 6.61 -3.48 -1.36
CA VAL A 11 5.37 -3.35 -0.60
C VAL A 11 5.34 -2.01 0.13
N VAL A 12 4.18 -1.36 0.13
CA VAL A 12 3.88 -0.16 0.92
C VAL A 12 2.60 -0.41 1.73
N ILE A 13 2.64 -0.17 3.04
CA ILE A 13 1.49 -0.35 3.95
C ILE A 13 1.14 1.02 4.58
N PRO A 14 0.04 1.67 4.18
CA PRO A 14 -0.38 2.93 4.77
C PRO A 14 -1.08 2.72 6.12
N MET A 15 -0.57 3.34 7.19
CA MET A 15 -1.09 3.17 8.56
C MET A 15 -1.83 4.41 9.10
N HIS A 16 -1.30 5.61 8.86
CA HIS A 16 -1.78 6.87 9.49
C HIS A 16 -2.64 7.71 8.54
N TRP A 17 -3.58 7.08 7.84
CA TRP A 17 -4.56 7.80 7.01
C TRP A 17 -5.74 8.18 7.92
N PHE A 18 -5.72 9.40 8.45
CA PHE A 18 -6.74 9.92 9.38
C PHE A 18 -8.08 10.18 8.65
N GLY A 19 -8.74 9.11 8.17
CA GLY A 19 -10.02 9.11 7.50
C GLY A 19 -9.99 8.68 6.02
N PRO A 20 -11.12 8.19 5.47
CA PRO A 20 -11.18 7.57 4.14
C PRO A 20 -10.71 8.47 3.00
N ALA A 21 -11.05 9.77 3.03
CA ALA A 21 -10.65 10.71 1.99
C ALA A 21 -9.11 10.87 1.87
N ASN A 22 -8.39 10.80 3.00
CA ASN A 22 -6.93 10.86 3.00
C ASN A 22 -6.32 9.60 2.39
N LEU A 23 -6.91 8.44 2.68
CA LEU A 23 -6.51 7.17 2.07
C LEU A 23 -6.76 7.20 0.57
N ASP A 24 -7.95 7.59 0.13
CA ASP A 24 -8.29 7.59 -1.30
C ASP A 24 -7.40 8.53 -2.09
N ARG A 25 -7.08 9.71 -1.55
CA ARG A 25 -6.10 10.63 -2.16
C ARG A 25 -4.71 10.01 -2.27
N PHE A 26 -4.26 9.32 -1.22
CA PHE A 26 -2.98 8.62 -1.23
C PHE A 26 -2.94 7.52 -2.30
N LEU A 27 -3.99 6.69 -2.33
CA LEU A 27 -4.13 5.60 -3.30
C LEU A 27 -4.17 6.13 -4.74
N ALA A 28 -4.94 7.18 -5.00
CA ALA A 28 -4.99 7.81 -6.32
C ALA A 28 -3.60 8.28 -6.79
N GLY A 29 -2.80 8.87 -5.90
CA GLY A 29 -1.44 9.32 -6.23
C GLY A 29 -0.41 8.20 -6.36
N MET A 30 -0.74 6.97 -5.98
CA MET A 30 0.12 5.78 -6.09
C MET A 30 -0.27 4.87 -7.26
N ALA A 31 -1.50 4.99 -7.76
CA ALA A 31 -2.09 4.07 -8.74
C ALA A 31 -1.39 4.06 -10.12
N ASP A 32 -0.56 5.06 -10.40
CA ASP A 32 0.23 5.16 -11.63
C ASP A 32 1.44 4.21 -11.65
N GLU A 33 2.04 3.95 -10.49
CA GLU A 33 3.26 3.13 -10.38
C GLU A 33 3.08 1.86 -9.55
N PHE A 34 2.12 1.86 -8.63
CA PHE A 34 1.90 0.76 -7.70
C PHE A 34 0.56 0.07 -7.95
N ALA A 35 0.55 -1.25 -7.81
CA ALA A 35 -0.67 -2.01 -7.61
C ALA A 35 -1.38 -1.56 -6.34
N ILE A 36 -2.70 -1.54 -6.33
CA ILE A 36 -3.48 -1.36 -5.09
C ILE A 36 -4.16 -2.67 -4.76
N ARG A 37 -3.91 -3.18 -3.56
CA ARG A 37 -4.56 -4.37 -3.02
C ARG A 37 -5.19 -4.03 -1.68
N ARG A 38 -6.51 -4.11 -1.58
CA ARG A 38 -7.22 -4.16 -0.30
C ARG A 38 -7.17 -5.58 0.23
N VAL A 39 -6.60 -5.77 1.41
CA VAL A 39 -6.38 -7.11 1.98
C VAL A 39 -7.64 -7.64 2.64
N GLY A 40 -8.49 -6.77 3.21
CA GLY A 40 -9.72 -7.18 3.91
C GLY A 40 -9.44 -7.86 5.25
N ALA A 41 -8.28 -7.59 5.83
CA ALA A 41 -7.87 -8.06 7.14
C ALA A 41 -6.99 -7.01 7.83
N ALA A 42 -7.01 -6.98 9.16
CA ALA A 42 -6.20 -6.06 9.97
C ALA A 42 -4.70 -6.43 9.97
N GLU A 43 -4.37 -7.65 9.55
CA GLU A 43 -3.02 -8.18 9.53
C GLU A 43 -2.79 -9.04 8.28
N MET A 44 -1.50 -9.20 7.93
CA MET A 44 -1.08 -10.16 6.92
C MET A 44 0.34 -10.63 7.17
N ALA A 45 0.63 -11.87 6.82
CA ALA A 45 1.99 -12.41 6.81
C ALA A 45 2.62 -12.27 5.43
N LEU A 46 3.88 -11.85 5.40
CA LEU A 46 4.70 -11.77 4.19
C LEU A 46 6.05 -12.44 4.44
N SER A 47 6.62 -12.96 3.36
CA SER A 47 7.96 -13.55 3.31
C SER A 47 8.61 -13.14 1.99
N ALA A 48 9.93 -13.30 1.87
CA ALA A 48 10.63 -12.99 0.63
C ALA A 48 10.04 -13.74 -0.59
N ALA A 49 9.55 -14.96 -0.40
CA ALA A 49 8.93 -15.78 -1.44
C ALA A 49 7.48 -15.38 -1.78
N THR A 50 6.81 -14.62 -0.92
CA THR A 50 5.41 -14.19 -1.11
C THR A 50 5.30 -12.70 -1.42
N LEU A 51 6.44 -12.02 -1.60
CA LEU A 51 6.45 -10.63 -2.06
C LEU A 51 5.83 -10.53 -3.46
N PRO A 52 5.04 -9.48 -3.74
CA PRO A 52 4.44 -9.30 -5.04
C PRO A 52 5.50 -8.97 -6.12
N ASP A 53 5.28 -9.50 -7.31
CA ASP A 53 6.18 -9.34 -8.47
C ASP A 53 6.25 -7.90 -8.98
N ARG A 54 5.25 -7.08 -8.65
CA ARG A 54 5.21 -5.64 -8.92
C ARG A 54 5.02 -4.84 -7.62
N PRO A 55 5.58 -3.62 -7.52
CA PRO A 55 5.35 -2.73 -6.39
C PRO A 55 3.87 -2.61 -6.05
N THR A 56 3.51 -2.85 -4.80
CA THR A 56 2.10 -2.93 -4.37
C THR A 56 1.87 -2.16 -3.08
N VAL A 57 0.87 -1.28 -3.10
CA VAL A 57 0.24 -0.73 -1.90
C VAL A 57 -0.75 -1.77 -1.35
N MET A 58 -0.49 -2.25 -0.14
CA MET A 58 -1.35 -3.19 0.57
C MET A 58 -2.10 -2.44 1.67
N VAL A 59 -3.42 -2.32 1.50
CA VAL A 59 -4.29 -1.65 2.47
C VAL A 59 -4.86 -2.70 3.41
N LEU A 60 -4.43 -2.64 4.67
CA LEU A 60 -4.98 -3.43 5.76
C LEU A 60 -6.21 -2.71 6.33
N ASP A 61 -7.10 -3.49 6.93
CA ASP A 61 -8.28 -2.94 7.61
C ASP A 61 -7.81 -2.32 8.93
N GLY A 62 -7.72 -0.98 8.93
CA GLY A 62 -7.54 -0.21 10.15
C GLY A 62 -8.87 -0.09 10.88
N ARG A 63 -8.88 -0.36 12.18
CA ARG A 63 -10.02 -0.03 13.05
C ARG A 63 -10.23 1.48 13.10
#